data_AF-A0A2K0W2Y0-F1
#
_entry.id   AF-A0A2K0W2Y0-F1
#
_cell.length_a   1.000
_cell.length_b   1.000
_cell.length_c   1.000
_cell.angle_alpha   90.00
_cell.angle_beta   90.00
_cell.angle_gamma   90.00
#
_symmetry.space_group_name_H-M   'P 1'
#
loop_
_entity.id
_entity.type
_entity.pdbx_description
1 polymer ?
#
loop_
_entity_poly.entity_id
_entity_poly.type
_entity_poly.pdbx_seq_one_letter_code
_entity_poly.pdbx_strand_id
1 'polypeptide(L)'
;MKVFLPIVALAGLGLAADMNVWDLDDSCQTPERKGAFDKAYSDAEVLAVKAQEDLEKLKGARPDFVSNMRTNWDRIARAATNMFGFMPNKDGHDPNEEHYSNVRYVYDRMVKTLHNDEMIPANGYGGLKPLLLCDESKFVWVGRDDKDPHDPAGRPLREPRPNEMADNKAGAWVYKKRYLKYLTYNFMWVSNLARSHEGPNAGNCGPSKATFTAESYALFALMSYMDNWDWANDGKAKPFADEMIPYERLPNSKKVRLG
;
A
#
# COMPACT_ATOMS: atom_id res chain seq x y z
N MET A 1 -9.63 -12.60 34.15
CA MET A 1 -8.19 -12.44 33.84
C MET A 1 -8.07 -11.65 32.53
N LYS A 2 -7.66 -10.39 32.59
CA LYS A 2 -7.34 -9.60 31.39
C LYS A 2 -5.88 -9.88 31.05
N VAL A 3 -5.65 -10.58 29.95
CA VAL A 3 -4.30 -10.77 29.40
C VAL A 3 -3.89 -9.45 28.77
N PHE A 4 -3.07 -8.68 29.50
CA PHE A 4 -2.34 -7.56 28.94
C PHE A 4 -1.27 -8.14 28.02
N LEU A 5 -1.48 -8.06 26.71
CA LEU A 5 -0.38 -8.17 25.75
C LEU A 5 0.49 -6.91 25.94
N PRO A 6 1.80 -7.04 26.23
CA PRO A 6 2.64 -5.88 26.36
C PRO A 6 2.71 -5.20 25.00
N ILE A 7 2.30 -3.93 24.97
CA ILE A 7 2.63 -3.01 23.88
C ILE A 7 4.15 -2.92 23.90
N VAL A 8 4.80 -3.60 22.95
CA VAL A 8 6.22 -3.41 22.70
C VAL A 8 6.37 -1.95 22.29
N ALA A 9 6.91 -1.14 23.20
CA ALA A 9 7.45 0.14 22.83
C ALA A 9 8.55 -0.12 21.80
N LEU A 10 8.27 0.13 20.51
CA LEU A 10 9.30 0.18 19.48
C LEU A 10 10.20 1.38 19.80
N ALA A 11 11.20 1.13 20.65
CA ALA A 11 12.42 1.91 20.61
C ALA A 11 13.03 1.65 19.23
N GLY A 12 12.84 2.60 18.32
CA GLY A 12 13.66 2.72 17.12
C GLY A 12 15.10 2.91 17.57
N LEU A 13 15.82 1.80 17.73
CA LEU A 13 17.24 1.75 17.99
C LEU A 13 17.86 1.20 16.72
N GLY A 14 18.51 2.11 15.99
CA GLY A 14 19.14 1.87 14.70
C GLY A 14 20.09 0.68 14.71
N LEU A 15 19.56 -0.46 14.32
CA LEU A 15 20.35 -1.45 13.61
C LEU A 15 20.44 -0.96 12.16
N ALA A 16 21.64 -0.94 11.61
CA ALA A 16 21.81 -0.64 10.20
C ALA A 16 20.95 -1.62 9.41
N ALA A 17 20.10 -1.10 8.51
CA ALA A 17 19.27 -1.92 7.63
C ALA A 17 20.12 -3.00 6.96
N ASP A 18 19.82 -4.28 7.22
CA ASP A 18 20.51 -5.35 6.52
C ASP A 18 19.82 -5.58 5.16
N MET A 19 20.34 -4.89 4.16
CA MET A 19 19.89 -4.98 2.77
C MET A 19 20.13 -6.37 2.13
N ASN A 20 20.59 -7.39 2.89
CA ASN A 20 20.80 -8.76 2.42
C ASN A 20 19.56 -9.42 1.82
N VAL A 21 18.35 -8.96 2.11
CA VAL A 21 17.12 -9.46 1.46
C VAL A 21 16.91 -8.91 0.04
N TRP A 22 17.70 -7.92 -0.39
CA TRP A 22 17.67 -7.32 -1.72
C TRP A 22 18.93 -7.65 -2.52
N ASP A 23 18.79 -7.71 -3.84
CA ASP A 23 19.92 -7.56 -4.76
C ASP A 23 20.06 -6.09 -5.15
N LEU A 24 21.30 -5.60 -5.24
CA LEU A 24 21.60 -4.25 -5.71
C LEU A 24 22.24 -4.31 -7.09
N ASP A 25 21.64 -3.62 -8.06
CA ASP A 25 22.25 -3.43 -9.38
C ASP A 25 23.55 -2.62 -9.27
N ASP A 26 24.44 -2.79 -10.26
CA ASP A 26 25.69 -2.03 -10.34
C ASP A 26 25.43 -0.51 -10.36
N SER A 27 24.32 -0.08 -10.95
CA SER A 27 23.88 1.32 -10.89
C SER A 27 23.68 1.84 -9.47
N CYS A 28 23.39 1.00 -8.49
CA CYS A 28 23.12 1.40 -7.10
C CYS A 28 24.39 1.54 -6.25
N GLN A 29 25.56 1.10 -6.74
CA GLN A 29 26.76 0.89 -5.94
C GLN A 29 27.66 2.15 -5.78
N THR A 30 27.06 3.35 -5.67
CA THR A 30 27.83 4.56 -5.31
C THR A 30 27.83 4.76 -3.78
N PRO A 31 28.92 5.29 -3.19
CA PRO A 31 28.99 5.54 -1.75
C PRO A 31 27.84 6.41 -1.21
N GLU A 32 27.38 7.40 -1.98
CA GLU A 32 26.28 8.29 -1.63
C GLU A 32 24.94 7.55 -1.57
N ARG A 33 24.74 6.55 -2.44
CA ARG A 33 23.51 5.76 -2.52
C ARG A 33 23.39 4.76 -1.38
N LYS A 34 24.51 4.21 -0.90
CA LYS A 34 24.52 3.24 0.20
C LYS A 34 23.86 3.79 1.47
N GLY A 35 24.27 4.98 1.93
CA GLY A 35 23.67 5.61 3.11
C GLY A 35 22.21 6.03 2.91
N ALA A 36 21.81 6.33 1.67
CA ALA A 36 20.42 6.64 1.33
C ALA A 36 19.51 5.39 1.41
N PHE A 37 20.01 4.20 1.07
CA PHE A 37 19.24 2.96 1.21
C PHE A 37 18.99 2.59 2.66
N ASP A 38 20.00 2.69 3.52
CA ASP A 38 19.82 2.35 4.94
C ASP A 38 18.72 3.22 5.58
N LYS A 39 18.73 4.52 5.25
CA LYS A 39 17.68 5.44 5.68
C LYS A 39 16.32 5.10 5.05
N ALA A 40 16.26 4.89 3.73
CA ALA A 40 15.01 4.61 3.03
C ALA A 40 14.36 3.29 3.52
N TYR A 41 15.18 2.28 3.82
CA TYR A 41 14.74 1.01 4.38
C TYR A 41 14.15 1.19 5.78
N SER A 42 14.85 1.92 6.65
CA SER A 42 14.38 2.27 7.99
C SER A 42 13.08 3.10 7.93
N ASP A 43 13.01 4.10 7.05
CA ASP A 43 11.80 4.90 6.85
C ASP A 43 10.62 4.00 6.38
N ALA A 44 10.88 3.07 5.45
CA ALA A 44 9.86 2.14 4.95
C ALA A 44 9.32 1.22 6.05
N GLU A 45 10.18 0.76 6.97
CA GLU A 45 9.78 -0.02 8.14
C GLU A 45 8.78 0.78 8.99
N VAL A 46 9.12 2.02 9.32
CA VAL A 46 8.25 2.89 10.14
C VAL A 46 6.90 3.14 9.44
N LEU A 47 6.90 3.37 8.13
CA LEU A 47 5.67 3.50 7.34
C LEU A 47 4.81 2.23 7.43
N ALA A 48 5.41 1.05 7.28
CA ALA A 48 4.72 -0.24 7.32
C ALA A 48 4.15 -0.54 8.72
N VAL A 49 4.93 -0.29 9.77
CA VAL A 49 4.49 -0.44 11.18
C VAL A 49 3.30 0.49 11.46
N LYS A 50 3.36 1.76 11.02
CA LYS A 50 2.24 2.69 11.19
C LYS A 50 0.98 2.26 10.44
N ALA A 51 1.12 1.78 9.22
CA ALA A 51 -0.01 1.22 8.47
C ALA A 51 -0.66 0.04 9.20
N GLN A 52 0.16 -0.87 9.75
CA GLN A 52 -0.31 -2.02 10.52
C GLN A 52 -1.04 -1.59 11.79
N GLU A 53 -0.48 -0.66 12.57
CA GLU A 53 -1.12 -0.09 13.77
C GLU A 53 -2.49 0.54 13.44
N ASP A 54 -2.58 1.29 12.36
CA ASP A 54 -3.81 1.95 11.92
C ASP A 54 -4.89 0.93 11.49
N LEU A 55 -4.52 -0.14 10.79
CA LEU A 55 -5.43 -1.26 10.50
C LEU A 55 -5.87 -2.00 11.78
N GLU A 56 -5.00 -2.14 12.79
CA GLU A 56 -5.43 -2.75 14.05
C GLU A 56 -6.47 -1.89 14.78
N LYS A 57 -6.36 -0.55 14.71
CA LYS A 57 -7.36 0.37 15.29
C LYS A 57 -8.74 0.23 14.64
N LEU A 58 -8.80 -0.01 13.33
CA LEU A 58 -10.08 -0.16 12.61
C LEU A 58 -10.85 -1.43 12.96
N LYS A 59 -10.22 -2.43 13.60
CA LYS A 59 -10.94 -3.59 14.15
C LYS A 59 -11.80 -3.22 15.34
N GLY A 60 -11.41 -2.16 16.06
CA GLY A 60 -12.16 -1.66 17.20
C GLY A 60 -13.32 -0.78 16.77
N ALA A 61 -14.32 -0.70 17.65
CA ALA A 61 -15.43 0.23 17.50
C ALA A 61 -14.94 1.67 17.33
N ARG A 62 -15.65 2.42 16.51
CA ARG A 62 -15.46 3.85 16.37
C ARG A 62 -15.63 4.51 17.75
N PRO A 63 -14.66 5.31 18.21
CA PRO A 63 -14.79 6.04 19.47
C PRO A 63 -16.04 6.93 19.48
N ASP A 64 -16.69 7.04 20.64
CA ASP A 64 -17.85 7.93 20.80
C ASP A 64 -17.48 9.38 20.45
N PHE A 65 -18.41 10.06 19.79
CA PHE A 65 -18.27 11.47 19.47
C PHE A 65 -18.34 12.30 20.75
N VAL A 66 -17.19 12.69 21.27
CA VAL A 66 -17.07 13.71 22.30
C VAL A 66 -16.64 15.00 21.60
N SER A 67 -17.61 15.84 21.22
CA SER A 67 -17.46 17.11 20.47
C SER A 67 -17.30 17.01 18.94
N ASN A 68 -17.39 18.16 18.25
CA ASN A 68 -17.33 18.34 16.78
C ASN A 68 -15.95 18.01 16.15
N MET A 69 -15.09 17.25 16.84
CA MET A 69 -13.76 16.89 16.39
C MET A 69 -13.81 15.58 15.60
N ARG A 70 -13.11 15.52 14.46
CA ARG A 70 -12.88 14.26 13.75
C ARG A 70 -11.91 13.44 14.57
N THR A 71 -12.18 12.15 14.73
CA THR A 71 -11.25 11.27 15.44
C THR A 71 -10.15 10.78 14.49
N ASN A 72 -9.01 10.34 15.06
CA ASN A 72 -8.00 9.63 14.29
C ASN A 72 -8.59 8.38 13.62
N TRP A 73 -9.53 7.69 14.29
CA TRP A 73 -10.27 6.57 13.71
C TRP A 73 -10.96 6.95 12.39
N ASP A 74 -11.61 8.12 12.33
CA ASP A 74 -12.28 8.60 11.11
C ASP A 74 -11.31 8.89 9.97
N ARG A 75 -10.13 9.43 10.29
CA ARG A 75 -9.06 9.67 9.31
C ARG A 75 -8.59 8.33 8.72
N ILE A 76 -8.31 7.36 9.58
CA ILE A 76 -7.85 6.04 9.17
C ILE A 76 -8.92 5.32 8.34
N ALA A 77 -10.18 5.36 8.77
CA ALA A 77 -11.29 4.77 8.05
C ALA A 77 -11.40 5.36 6.63
N ARG A 78 -11.33 6.69 6.49
CA ARG A 78 -11.31 7.34 5.17
C ARG A 78 -10.11 6.92 4.33
N ALA A 79 -8.92 6.82 4.91
CA ALA A 79 -7.73 6.38 4.18
C ALA A 79 -7.89 4.94 3.68
N ALA A 80 -8.37 4.03 4.53
CA ALA A 80 -8.63 2.63 4.17
C ALA A 80 -9.73 2.50 3.10
N THR A 81 -10.80 3.29 3.19
CA THR A 81 -11.83 3.35 2.15
C THR A 81 -11.27 3.81 0.81
N ASN A 82 -10.43 4.85 0.81
CA ASN A 82 -9.89 5.37 -0.44
C ASN A 82 -8.78 4.50 -1.02
N MET A 83 -7.97 3.83 -0.21
CA MET A 83 -6.86 3.04 -0.73
C MET A 83 -7.24 1.59 -1.04
N PHE A 84 -8.22 1.04 -0.32
CA PHE A 84 -8.58 -0.38 -0.41
C PHE A 84 -10.08 -0.65 -0.54
N GLY A 85 -10.95 0.36 -0.43
CA GLY A 85 -12.40 0.18 -0.57
C GLY A 85 -13.07 -0.36 0.69
N PHE A 86 -12.35 -0.45 1.81
CA PHE A 86 -12.89 -0.94 3.07
C PHE A 86 -13.86 0.10 3.66
N MET A 87 -15.04 -0.35 4.08
CA MET A 87 -16.03 0.48 4.75
C MET A 87 -16.22 0.01 6.21
N PRO A 88 -15.29 0.35 7.14
CA PRO A 88 -15.49 0.10 8.57
C PRO A 88 -16.80 0.70 9.05
N ASN A 89 -17.55 -0.04 9.88
CA ASN A 89 -18.79 0.46 10.48
C ASN A 89 -18.53 0.95 11.91
N LYS A 90 -19.58 1.36 12.62
CA LYS A 90 -19.46 1.87 14.00
C LYS A 90 -18.85 0.86 14.98
N ASP A 91 -19.03 -0.43 14.73
CA ASP A 91 -18.56 -1.53 15.58
C ASP A 91 -17.14 -1.99 15.17
N GLY A 92 -16.58 -1.39 14.10
CA GLY A 92 -15.27 -1.70 13.54
C GLY A 92 -15.36 -2.31 12.14
N HIS A 93 -14.25 -2.84 11.66
CA HIS A 93 -14.18 -3.62 10.43
C HIS A 93 -13.95 -5.09 10.76
N ASP A 94 -14.58 -5.99 10.00
CA ASP A 94 -14.44 -7.44 10.22
C ASP A 94 -12.99 -7.87 9.92
N PRO A 95 -12.23 -8.37 10.92
CA PRO A 95 -10.87 -8.81 10.70
C PRO A 95 -10.76 -10.04 9.78
N ASN A 96 -11.87 -10.76 9.55
CA ASN A 96 -11.93 -11.95 8.72
C ASN A 96 -12.47 -11.69 7.31
N GLU A 97 -12.84 -10.45 6.98
CA GLU A 97 -13.15 -10.09 5.60
C GLU A 97 -11.92 -10.37 4.73
N GLU A 98 -12.12 -11.03 3.60
CA GLU A 98 -11.05 -11.62 2.80
C GLU A 98 -9.99 -10.59 2.40
N HIS A 99 -10.42 -9.45 1.86
CA HIS A 99 -9.52 -8.42 1.37
C HIS A 99 -8.80 -7.69 2.51
N TYR A 100 -9.50 -7.44 3.62
CA TYR A 100 -8.94 -6.82 4.82
C TYR A 100 -7.88 -7.69 5.47
N SER A 101 -8.18 -8.97 5.63
CA SER A 101 -7.24 -9.99 6.12
C SER A 101 -5.99 -10.05 5.24
N ASN A 102 -6.16 -10.03 3.91
CA ASN A 102 -5.06 -10.02 2.96
C ASN A 102 -4.18 -8.77 3.08
N VAL A 103 -4.77 -7.57 3.23
CA VAL A 103 -3.99 -6.33 3.42
C VAL A 103 -3.19 -6.37 4.71
N ARG A 104 -3.80 -6.82 5.82
CA ARG A 104 -3.09 -6.99 7.10
C ARG A 104 -1.95 -8.00 7.00
N TYR A 105 -2.18 -9.11 6.29
CA TYR A 105 -1.17 -10.12 6.02
C TYR A 105 0.02 -9.58 5.22
N VAL A 106 -0.23 -8.72 4.22
CA VAL A 106 0.83 -8.08 3.45
C VAL A 106 1.67 -7.14 4.32
N TYR A 107 1.05 -6.29 5.14
CA TYR A 107 1.79 -5.39 6.04
C TYR A 107 2.58 -6.15 7.11
N ASP A 108 2.02 -7.21 7.70
CA ASP A 108 2.74 -8.08 8.65
C ASP A 108 4.02 -8.64 8.03
N ARG A 109 3.96 -9.06 6.76
CA ARG A 109 5.13 -9.53 6.03
C ARG A 109 6.11 -8.42 5.70
N MET A 110 5.63 -7.24 5.29
CA MET A 110 6.50 -6.08 5.08
C MET A 110 7.27 -5.75 6.35
N VAL A 111 6.61 -5.69 7.50
CA VAL A 111 7.26 -5.44 8.79
C VAL A 111 8.26 -6.53 9.14
N LYS A 112 7.92 -7.82 8.98
CA LYS A 112 8.87 -8.92 9.22
C LYS A 112 10.09 -8.85 8.31
N THR A 113 9.89 -8.57 7.02
CA THR A 113 11.00 -8.42 6.08
C THR A 113 11.87 -7.22 6.44
N LEU A 114 11.27 -6.07 6.75
CA LEU A 114 11.99 -4.82 7.02
C LEU A 114 12.64 -4.79 8.41
N HIS A 115 12.07 -5.48 9.40
CA HIS A 115 12.56 -5.46 10.78
C HIS A 115 13.50 -6.63 11.11
N ASN A 116 13.21 -7.82 10.58
CA ASN A 116 13.95 -9.05 10.90
C ASN A 116 14.85 -9.52 9.74
N ASP A 117 14.87 -8.77 8.64
CA ASP A 117 15.56 -9.15 7.40
C ASP A 117 15.15 -10.56 6.93
N GLU A 118 13.88 -10.90 7.19
CA GLU A 118 13.30 -12.17 6.79
C GLU A 118 12.87 -12.10 5.33
N MET A 119 13.46 -12.93 4.48
CA MET A 119 13.01 -13.03 3.09
C MET A 119 11.68 -13.78 3.01
N ILE A 120 10.61 -13.06 2.68
CA ILE A 120 9.27 -13.62 2.57
C ILE A 120 8.71 -13.41 1.15
N PRO A 121 8.40 -14.49 0.40
CA PRO A 121 8.55 -15.90 0.74
C PRO A 121 10.03 -16.32 0.86
N ALA A 122 10.30 -17.40 1.59
CA ALA A 122 11.65 -17.96 1.72
C ALA A 122 12.23 -18.26 0.32
N ASN A 123 13.45 -17.77 0.06
CA ASN A 123 14.14 -17.78 -1.24
C ASN A 123 13.61 -16.77 -2.29
N GLY A 124 12.72 -15.87 -1.90
CA GLY A 124 12.21 -14.81 -2.77
C GLY A 124 11.26 -15.34 -3.86
N TYR A 125 10.85 -14.44 -4.75
CA TYR A 125 9.87 -14.78 -5.78
C TYR A 125 10.54 -15.53 -6.92
N GLY A 126 10.16 -16.80 -7.12
CA GLY A 126 10.75 -17.65 -8.16
C GLY A 126 12.23 -17.96 -7.93
N GLY A 127 12.70 -17.93 -6.67
CA GLY A 127 14.10 -18.15 -6.30
C GLY A 127 15.00 -16.93 -6.46
N LEU A 128 14.43 -15.74 -6.63
CA LEU A 128 15.16 -14.48 -6.79
C LEU A 128 14.83 -13.52 -5.65
N LYS A 129 15.86 -12.85 -5.12
CA LYS A 129 15.67 -11.68 -4.27
C LYS A 129 15.03 -10.56 -5.10
N PRO A 130 14.32 -9.62 -4.50
CA PRO A 130 13.95 -8.38 -5.20
C PRO A 130 15.20 -7.56 -5.58
N LEU A 131 15.23 -6.96 -6.78
CA LEU A 131 16.34 -6.11 -7.27
C LEU A 131 16.00 -4.64 -7.08
N LEU A 132 16.92 -3.88 -6.50
CA LEU A 132 16.91 -2.42 -6.58
C LEU A 132 17.73 -1.97 -7.79
N LEU A 133 17.10 -1.15 -8.63
CA LEU A 133 17.68 -0.54 -9.82
C LEU A 133 17.63 0.99 -9.66
N CYS A 134 18.77 1.65 -9.79
CA CYS A 134 18.92 3.07 -9.41
C CYS A 134 19.22 3.99 -10.58
N ASP A 135 19.40 3.42 -11.77
CA ASP A 135 19.54 4.14 -13.02
C ASP A 135 18.33 3.87 -13.90
N GLU A 136 17.55 4.91 -14.13
CA GLU A 136 16.31 4.81 -14.89
C GLU A 136 16.57 4.36 -16.34
N SER A 137 17.73 4.67 -16.90
CA SER A 137 18.11 4.27 -18.25
C SER A 137 18.27 2.75 -18.42
N LYS A 138 18.40 2.02 -17.30
CA LYS A 138 18.47 0.56 -17.28
C LYS A 138 17.09 -0.10 -17.31
N PHE A 139 16.01 0.66 -17.10
CA PHE A 139 14.66 0.15 -17.29
C PHE A 139 14.31 0.08 -18.77
N VAL A 140 13.62 -0.99 -19.14
CA VAL A 140 12.96 -1.08 -20.44
C VAL A 140 11.49 -0.73 -20.21
N TRP A 141 11.14 0.48 -20.61
CA TRP A 141 9.77 0.98 -20.54
C TRP A 141 8.94 0.33 -21.63
N VAL A 142 7.89 -0.38 -21.21
CA VAL A 142 7.01 -1.10 -22.13
C VAL A 142 5.55 -0.78 -21.83
N GLY A 143 4.81 -0.44 -22.88
CA GLY A 143 3.37 -0.27 -22.89
C GLY A 143 2.64 -1.61 -22.91
N ARG A 144 1.37 -1.61 -22.47
CA ARG A 144 0.54 -2.83 -22.44
C ARG A 144 0.34 -3.45 -23.84
N ASP A 145 0.35 -2.62 -24.87
CA ASP A 145 0.08 -3.00 -26.26
C ASP A 145 1.38 -3.25 -27.05
N ASP A 146 2.54 -3.02 -26.43
CA ASP A 146 3.83 -3.28 -27.05
C ASP A 146 4.07 -4.79 -27.15
N LYS A 147 4.67 -5.20 -28.28
CA LYS A 147 5.13 -6.58 -28.46
C LYS A 147 6.20 -6.88 -27.43
N ASP A 148 6.08 -8.03 -26.79
CA ASP A 148 7.12 -8.49 -25.89
C ASP A 148 8.36 -8.89 -26.71
N PRO A 149 9.51 -8.18 -26.56
CA PRO A 149 10.72 -8.49 -27.32
C PRO A 149 11.37 -9.82 -26.90
N HIS A 150 10.82 -10.49 -25.90
CA HIS A 150 11.25 -11.82 -25.46
C HIS A 150 10.22 -12.93 -25.73
N ASP A 151 9.09 -12.61 -26.35
CA ASP A 151 8.14 -13.61 -26.83
C ASP A 151 8.43 -13.96 -28.30
N PRO A 152 8.83 -15.21 -28.62
CA PRO A 152 9.05 -15.63 -30.00
C PRO A 152 7.81 -15.48 -30.90
N ALA A 153 6.61 -15.53 -30.31
CA ALA A 153 5.34 -15.31 -31.01
C ALA A 153 5.00 -13.81 -31.18
N GLY A 154 5.78 -12.91 -30.56
CA GLY A 154 5.60 -11.46 -30.66
C GLY A 154 4.26 -10.95 -30.12
N ARG A 155 3.67 -11.65 -29.13
CA ARG A 155 2.40 -11.25 -28.53
C ARG A 155 2.56 -9.96 -27.70
N PRO A 156 1.49 -9.14 -27.59
CA PRO A 156 1.45 -8.00 -26.69
C PRO A 156 1.62 -8.37 -25.21
N LEU A 157 2.20 -7.47 -24.41
CA LEU A 157 2.38 -7.67 -22.98
C LEU A 157 1.08 -7.76 -22.16
N ARG A 158 -0.04 -7.22 -22.68
CA ARG A 158 -1.36 -7.35 -22.04
C ARG A 158 -1.93 -8.76 -22.10
N GLU A 159 -1.47 -9.60 -23.02
CA GLU A 159 -2.04 -10.93 -23.19
C GLU A 159 -1.66 -11.81 -21.99
N PRO A 160 -2.65 -12.39 -21.28
CA PRO A 160 -2.37 -13.23 -20.13
C PRO A 160 -1.63 -14.48 -20.58
N ARG A 161 -0.51 -14.77 -19.91
CA ARG A 161 0.31 -15.96 -20.17
C ARG A 161 0.36 -16.85 -18.93
N PRO A 162 -0.79 -17.35 -18.45
CA PRO A 162 -0.84 -18.12 -17.21
C PRO A 162 0.08 -19.32 -17.28
N ASN A 163 0.19 -20.03 -18.40
CA ASN A 163 1.07 -21.20 -18.50
C ASN A 163 2.57 -20.87 -18.52
N GLU A 164 2.96 -19.65 -18.91
CA GLU A 164 4.36 -19.20 -18.92
C GLU A 164 4.73 -18.49 -17.60
N MET A 165 3.72 -17.97 -16.90
CA MET A 165 3.83 -17.24 -15.63
C MET A 165 3.39 -18.05 -14.39
N ALA A 166 2.85 -19.26 -14.58
CA ALA A 166 2.17 -20.10 -13.58
C ALA A 166 3.08 -20.54 -12.42
N ASP A 167 4.40 -20.59 -12.63
CA ASP A 167 5.33 -21.15 -11.64
C ASP A 167 5.87 -20.11 -10.64
N ASN A 168 5.07 -19.13 -10.20
CA ASN A 168 5.53 -18.01 -9.36
C ASN A 168 6.65 -17.16 -10.00
N LYS A 169 6.74 -17.18 -11.34
CA LYS A 169 7.81 -16.50 -12.10
C LYS A 169 7.43 -15.10 -12.59
N ALA A 170 6.20 -14.61 -12.39
CA ALA A 170 5.80 -13.30 -12.90
C ALA A 170 6.71 -12.17 -12.40
N GLY A 171 6.97 -12.11 -11.09
CA GLY A 171 7.92 -11.15 -10.51
C GLY A 171 9.37 -11.41 -10.93
N ALA A 172 9.78 -12.67 -10.98
CA ALA A 172 11.11 -13.08 -11.44
C ALA A 172 11.38 -12.79 -12.92
N TRP A 173 10.34 -12.79 -13.76
CA TRP A 173 10.39 -12.48 -15.17
C TRP A 173 10.52 -10.98 -15.39
N VAL A 174 9.72 -10.17 -14.68
CA VAL A 174 9.87 -8.70 -14.62
C VAL A 174 11.28 -8.33 -14.14
N TYR A 175 11.77 -8.97 -13.07
CA TYR A 175 13.12 -8.83 -12.54
C TYR A 175 14.19 -9.10 -13.61
N LYS A 176 14.15 -10.27 -14.26
CA LYS A 176 15.19 -10.68 -15.23
C LYS A 176 15.21 -9.80 -16.48
N LYS A 177 14.08 -9.19 -16.81
CA LYS A 177 13.92 -8.38 -18.03
C LYS A 177 13.97 -6.87 -17.79
N ARG A 178 14.03 -6.43 -16.52
CA ARG A 178 14.01 -5.01 -16.11
C ARG A 178 12.84 -4.24 -16.73
N TYR A 179 11.71 -4.91 -16.90
CA TYR A 179 10.51 -4.31 -17.48
C TYR A 179 9.79 -3.47 -16.43
N LEU A 180 9.49 -2.22 -16.76
CA LEU A 180 8.51 -1.44 -16.01
C LEU A 180 7.24 -1.35 -16.85
N LYS A 181 6.15 -1.91 -16.31
CA LYS A 181 4.82 -1.75 -16.90
C LYS A 181 4.31 -0.36 -16.54
N TYR A 182 3.87 0.40 -17.54
CA TYR A 182 3.25 1.73 -17.43
C TYR A 182 1.85 1.71 -16.77
N LEU A 183 1.70 1.07 -15.62
CA LEU A 183 0.49 1.14 -14.79
C LEU A 183 0.85 1.73 -13.45
N THR A 184 1.33 2.99 -13.45
CA THR A 184 1.46 3.75 -12.21
C THR A 184 0.13 4.42 -11.92
N TYR A 185 -0.48 4.07 -10.78
CA TYR A 185 -1.71 4.70 -10.35
C TYR A 185 -1.39 5.83 -9.37
N ASN A 186 -1.67 7.07 -9.77
CA ASN A 186 -1.66 8.18 -8.81
C ASN A 186 -2.83 8.04 -7.82
N PHE A 187 -2.83 8.86 -6.75
CA PHE A 187 -3.87 8.84 -5.71
C PHE A 187 -5.30 8.78 -6.26
N MET A 188 -5.63 9.58 -7.28
CA MET A 188 -6.99 9.63 -7.83
C MET A 188 -7.36 8.33 -8.53
N TRP A 189 -6.42 7.71 -9.23
CA TRP A 189 -6.66 6.41 -9.85
C TRP A 189 -6.84 5.31 -8.82
N VAL A 190 -5.99 5.28 -7.78
CA VAL A 190 -6.11 4.33 -6.68
C VAL A 190 -7.45 4.51 -5.94
N SER A 191 -7.83 5.74 -5.61
CA SER A 191 -9.12 6.06 -4.98
C SER A 191 -10.32 5.71 -5.87
N ASN A 192 -10.20 5.88 -7.19
CA ASN A 192 -11.23 5.42 -8.11
C ASN A 192 -11.30 3.89 -8.20
N LEU A 193 -10.16 3.21 -8.17
CA LEU A 193 -10.06 1.76 -8.20
C LEU A 193 -10.66 1.12 -6.95
N ALA A 194 -10.45 1.72 -5.79
CA ALA A 194 -10.94 1.27 -4.49
C ALA A 194 -12.46 1.39 -4.34
N ARG A 195 -13.07 2.42 -4.93
CA ARG A 195 -14.50 2.67 -4.82
C ARG A 195 -15.26 1.77 -5.80
N SER A 196 -16.19 0.96 -5.31
CA SER A 196 -17.13 0.25 -6.16
C SER A 196 -18.04 1.26 -6.87
N HIS A 197 -18.04 1.25 -8.20
CA HIS A 197 -18.92 2.07 -9.03
C HIS A 197 -20.03 1.20 -9.61
N GLU A 198 -21.24 1.74 -9.73
CA GLU A 198 -22.28 1.10 -10.53
C GLU A 198 -22.06 1.33 -12.04
N GLY A 199 -22.66 0.47 -12.87
CA GLY A 199 -22.63 0.62 -14.33
C GLY A 199 -21.49 -0.13 -15.03
N PRO A 200 -21.13 0.26 -16.28
CA PRO A 200 -20.25 -0.53 -17.16
C PRO A 200 -18.86 -0.85 -16.60
N ASN A 201 -18.42 -0.11 -15.58
CA ASN A 201 -17.10 -0.26 -14.96
C ASN A 201 -17.13 -0.99 -13.61
N ALA A 202 -18.27 -1.49 -13.15
CA ALA A 202 -18.45 -2.09 -11.82
C ALA A 202 -17.49 -3.27 -11.54
N GLY A 203 -17.15 -4.06 -12.56
CA GLY A 203 -16.20 -5.19 -12.43
C GLY A 203 -14.72 -4.79 -12.38
N ASN A 204 -14.41 -3.51 -12.61
CA ASN A 204 -13.04 -2.98 -12.69
C ASN A 204 -12.65 -2.14 -11.46
N CYS A 205 -13.41 -2.24 -10.38
CA CYS A 205 -13.18 -1.48 -9.15
C CYS A 205 -13.63 -2.27 -7.91
N GLY A 206 -13.37 -1.73 -6.73
CA GLY A 206 -13.64 -2.34 -5.43
C GLY A 206 -12.39 -2.96 -4.78
N PRO A 207 -12.54 -3.50 -3.56
CA PRO A 207 -11.44 -4.08 -2.80
C PRO A 207 -10.62 -5.12 -3.56
N SER A 208 -11.29 -6.01 -4.31
CA SER A 208 -10.64 -7.05 -5.14
C SER A 208 -9.68 -6.54 -6.21
N LYS A 209 -9.71 -5.24 -6.54
CA LYS A 209 -8.75 -4.60 -7.46
C LYS A 209 -7.74 -3.75 -6.70
N ALA A 210 -8.21 -2.97 -5.73
CA ALA A 210 -7.37 -2.05 -4.98
C ALA A 210 -6.35 -2.76 -4.07
N THR A 211 -6.67 -3.95 -3.54
CA THR A 211 -5.69 -4.73 -2.75
C THR A 211 -4.62 -5.42 -3.59
N PHE A 212 -4.67 -5.30 -4.93
CA PHE A 212 -3.73 -5.92 -5.88
C PHE A 212 -2.78 -4.90 -6.55
N THR A 213 -2.73 -3.65 -6.08
CA THR A 213 -1.83 -2.63 -6.61
C THR A 213 -0.87 -2.14 -5.53
N ALA A 214 0.41 -2.04 -5.84
CA ALA A 214 1.44 -1.66 -4.87
C ALA A 214 1.24 -0.22 -4.34
N GLU A 215 0.69 0.66 -5.17
CA GLU A 215 0.44 2.06 -4.88
C GLU A 215 -0.60 2.25 -3.77
N SER A 216 -1.60 1.37 -3.67
CA SER A 216 -2.56 1.39 -2.55
C SER A 216 -1.86 1.21 -1.21
N TYR A 217 -0.89 0.29 -1.14
CA TYR A 217 -0.10 0.06 0.07
C TYR A 217 0.83 1.24 0.34
N ALA A 218 1.60 1.68 -0.66
CA ALA A 218 2.52 2.80 -0.48
C ALA A 218 1.80 4.08 -0.03
N LEU A 219 0.68 4.43 -0.66
CA LEU A 219 -0.10 5.61 -0.31
C LEU A 219 -0.77 5.47 1.06
N PHE A 220 -1.33 4.31 1.39
CA PHE A 220 -1.93 4.10 2.72
C PHE A 220 -0.87 4.19 3.83
N ALA A 221 0.33 3.64 3.63
CA ALA A 221 1.41 3.72 4.60
C ALA A 221 1.90 5.17 4.80
N LEU A 222 2.05 5.93 3.71
CA LEU A 222 2.34 7.37 3.78
C LEU A 222 1.26 8.14 4.54
N MET A 223 -0.03 7.88 4.26
CA MET A 223 -1.14 8.52 4.97
C MET A 223 -1.19 8.15 6.45
N SER A 224 -0.83 6.91 6.79
CA SER A 224 -0.81 6.41 8.17
C SER A 224 0.31 7.07 8.97
N TYR A 225 1.48 7.24 8.36
CA TYR A 225 2.62 7.90 9.00
C TYR A 225 2.48 9.42 9.10
N MET A 226 1.94 10.07 8.06
CA MET A 226 1.69 11.52 8.07
C MET A 226 0.33 11.86 8.72
N ASP A 227 0.09 11.33 9.92
CA ASP A 227 -1.18 11.36 10.62
C ASP A 227 -1.64 12.75 11.09
N ASN A 228 -0.72 13.71 11.18
CA ASN A 228 -1.02 15.13 11.39
C ASN A 228 -1.79 15.78 10.21
N TRP A 229 -1.91 15.09 9.08
CA TRP A 229 -2.53 15.58 7.86
C TRP A 229 -3.64 14.64 7.38
N ASP A 230 -4.76 15.18 6.90
CA ASP A 230 -5.79 14.40 6.21
C ASP A 230 -5.62 14.51 4.70
N TRP A 231 -5.20 13.40 4.10
CA TRP A 231 -4.97 13.25 2.66
C TRP A 231 -6.17 12.61 1.95
N ALA A 232 -7.05 11.96 2.71
CA ALA A 232 -7.94 10.93 2.17
C ALA A 232 -9.02 11.50 1.25
N ASN A 233 -9.28 12.81 1.28
CA ASN A 233 -10.33 13.43 0.48
C ASN A 233 -9.92 13.71 -0.98
N ASP A 234 -8.70 14.18 -1.22
CA ASP A 234 -8.25 14.64 -2.54
C ASP A 234 -6.76 14.44 -2.81
N GLY A 235 -6.08 13.65 -1.98
CA GLY A 235 -4.66 13.32 -2.15
C GLY A 235 -3.73 14.49 -1.83
N LYS A 236 -4.25 15.54 -1.18
CA LYS A 236 -3.48 16.70 -0.74
C LYS A 236 -3.39 16.68 0.78
N ALA A 237 -2.18 16.73 1.31
CA ALA A 237 -1.96 16.93 2.74
C ALA A 237 -2.66 18.23 3.17
N LYS A 238 -3.69 18.12 4.00
CA LYS A 238 -4.31 19.27 4.65
C LYS A 238 -4.15 19.12 6.14
N PRO A 239 -3.86 20.22 6.86
CA PRO A 239 -3.81 20.14 8.31
C PRO A 239 -5.10 19.48 8.77
N PHE A 240 -4.97 18.56 9.71
CA PHE A 240 -6.12 18.06 10.44
C PHE A 240 -6.62 19.20 11.34
N ALA A 241 -7.28 20.20 10.74
CA ALA A 241 -7.84 21.36 11.42
C ALA A 241 -9.21 20.94 11.99
N ASP A 242 -9.30 21.00 13.31
CA ASP A 242 -10.38 20.47 14.16
C ASP A 242 -11.76 21.13 14.05
N GLU A 243 -12.08 21.86 12.98
CA GLU A 243 -13.43 22.41 12.80
C GLU A 243 -14.14 21.82 11.59
N MET A 244 -15.03 20.85 11.86
CA MET A 244 -16.15 20.61 10.96
C MET A 244 -17.16 21.74 11.08
N ILE A 245 -17.52 22.32 9.93
CA ILE A 245 -18.72 23.14 9.77
C ILE A 245 -19.91 22.28 10.25
N PRO A 246 -20.72 22.74 11.23
CA PRO A 246 -21.87 21.99 11.76
C PRO A 246 -22.77 21.45 10.66
N TYR A 247 -23.37 20.27 10.85
CA TYR A 247 -24.23 19.63 9.85
C TYR A 247 -25.30 20.60 9.34
N GLU A 248 -25.86 21.42 10.22
CA GLU A 248 -26.86 22.45 9.94
C GLU A 248 -26.37 23.45 8.87
N ARG A 249 -25.07 23.76 8.90
CA ARG A 249 -24.38 24.68 7.99
C ARG A 249 -23.80 24.00 6.74
N LEU A 250 -23.93 22.68 6.59
CA LEU A 250 -23.51 22.00 5.35
C LEU A 250 -24.45 22.33 4.19
N PRO A 251 -23.92 22.56 2.97
CA PRO A 251 -24.73 22.66 1.76
C PRO A 251 -25.53 21.37 1.57
N ASN A 252 -26.79 21.49 1.12
CA ASN A 252 -27.70 20.35 0.95
C ASN A 252 -27.13 19.23 0.07
N SER A 253 -26.30 19.58 -0.93
CA SER A 253 -25.61 18.61 -1.79
C SER A 253 -24.63 17.68 -1.05
N LYS A 254 -24.12 18.09 0.11
CA LYS A 254 -23.24 17.27 0.96
C LYS A 254 -24.00 16.49 2.03
N LYS A 255 -25.18 16.94 2.45
CA LYS A 255 -26.05 16.22 3.39
C LYS A 255 -26.58 14.91 2.77
N VAL A 256 -26.91 14.94 1.48
CA VAL A 256 -27.46 13.78 0.74
C VAL A 256 -26.47 12.62 0.58
N ARG A 257 -25.15 12.85 0.72
CA ARG A 257 -24.12 11.79 0.62
C ARG A 257 -23.76 11.10 1.94
N LEU A 258 -24.30 11.60 3.06
CA LEU A 258 -23.96 11.13 4.41
C LEU A 258 -25.16 10.48 5.11
N GLY A 259 -26.31 10.39 4.44
CA GLY A 259 -27.51 9.68 4.89
C GLY A 259 -27.68 8.36 4.16
#